data_AF-A0A0S8CNZ8-F1
#
_entry.id   AF-A0A0S8CNZ8-F1
#
_cell.length_a   1.000
_cell.length_b   1.000
_cell.length_c   1.000
_cell.angle_alpha   90.00
_cell.angle_beta   90.00
_cell.angle_gamma   90.00
#
_symmetry.space_group_name_H-M   'P 1'
#
loop_
_entity.id
_entity.type
_entity.pdbx_description
1 polymer ?
#
loop_
_entity_poly.entity_id
_entity_poly.type
_entity_poly.pdbx_seq_one_letter_code
_entity_poly.pdbx_strand_id
1 'polypeptide(L)'
;MKRNYFILTVLFIGAALLLSGCLEPAKYTGGGTLNSAECDGYKANFGFVFDGCGCESIAEARGKFNYIDMAAWDGGVKMNGEIYDILPNNVVWVAYRSTNPRARGEGLAIVTFTDLGEGNGEHGYLTVEVLDGPYEGYENQGLVEGNIQYHECDDD
;
A
#
# COMPACT_ATOMS: atom_id res chain seq x y z
N MET A 1 4.27 -10.26 -65.63
CA MET A 1 3.93 -8.81 -65.50
C MET A 1 3.55 -8.56 -64.04
N LYS A 2 4.48 -8.03 -63.22
CA LYS A 2 4.47 -6.68 -62.63
C LYS A 2 3.18 -6.27 -61.89
N ARG A 3 3.30 -6.20 -60.54
CA ARG A 3 2.80 -5.16 -59.58
C ARG A 3 1.27 -5.12 -59.34
N ASN A 4 0.72 -4.94 -58.13
CA ASN A 4 1.13 -4.18 -56.95
C ASN A 4 0.48 -4.72 -55.65
N TYR A 5 1.17 -4.51 -54.53
CA TYR A 5 0.66 -4.60 -53.17
C TYR A 5 -0.32 -3.45 -52.87
N PHE A 6 -1.43 -3.72 -52.18
CA PHE A 6 -2.11 -2.71 -51.38
C PHE A 6 -2.49 -3.31 -50.02
N ILE A 7 -1.78 -2.82 -49.01
CA ILE A 7 -1.90 -3.10 -47.58
C ILE A 7 -3.19 -2.45 -47.08
N LEU A 8 -3.99 -3.19 -46.31
CA LEU A 8 -4.98 -2.62 -45.39
C LEU A 8 -4.98 -3.43 -44.10
N THR A 9 -3.94 -3.20 -43.30
CA THR A 9 -3.92 -3.58 -41.90
C THR A 9 -4.76 -2.56 -41.14
N VAL A 10 -6.00 -2.92 -40.82
CA VAL A 10 -6.86 -2.13 -39.93
C VAL A 10 -6.38 -2.41 -38.51
N LEU A 11 -5.54 -1.50 -37.99
CA LEU A 11 -5.21 -1.43 -36.57
C LEU A 11 -6.47 -0.97 -35.82
N PHE A 12 -7.12 -1.87 -35.09
CA PHE A 12 -8.03 -1.48 -34.02
C PHE A 12 -7.17 -1.00 -32.84
N ILE A 13 -6.84 0.30 -32.81
CA ILE A 13 -6.41 0.97 -31.58
C ILE A 13 -7.69 1.18 -30.78
N GLY A 14 -8.05 0.17 -29.97
CA GLY A 14 -9.00 0.37 -28.90
C GLY A 14 -8.39 1.38 -27.94
N ALA A 15 -8.95 2.59 -27.90
CA ALA A 15 -8.56 3.63 -26.98
C ALA A 15 -8.66 3.08 -25.55
N ALA A 16 -7.50 2.84 -24.93
CA ALA A 16 -7.43 2.76 -23.48
C ALA A 16 -7.87 4.13 -22.98
N LEU A 17 -9.08 4.20 -22.43
CA LEU A 17 -9.50 5.30 -21.59
C LEU A 17 -8.60 5.26 -20.35
N LEU A 18 -7.44 5.88 -20.46
CA LEU A 18 -6.65 6.34 -19.33
C LEU A 18 -7.50 7.43 -18.68
N LEU A 19 -8.42 7.02 -17.81
CA LEU A 19 -8.95 7.93 -16.80
C LEU A 19 -7.78 8.21 -15.86
N SER A 20 -6.94 9.17 -16.24
CA SER A 20 -6.11 9.93 -15.31
C SER A 20 -7.04 10.82 -14.48
N GLY A 21 -7.93 10.19 -13.70
CA GLY A 21 -8.47 10.85 -12.54
C GLY A 21 -7.33 10.83 -11.53
N CYS A 22 -6.86 12.00 -11.11
CA CYS A 22 -6.27 12.07 -9.78
C CYS A 22 -7.24 11.35 -8.84
N LEU A 23 -6.71 10.47 -7.98
CA LEU A 23 -7.45 10.11 -6.77
C LEU A 23 -8.02 11.41 -6.19
N GLU A 24 -9.31 11.42 -5.85
CA GLU A 24 -9.84 12.55 -5.08
C GLU A 24 -8.90 12.74 -3.88
N PRO A 25 -8.43 13.98 -3.62
CA PRO A 25 -7.56 14.24 -2.48
C PRO A 25 -8.16 13.59 -1.25
N ALA A 26 -7.38 12.77 -0.57
CA ALA A 26 -7.85 11.96 0.53
C ALA A 26 -6.78 11.88 1.61
N LYS A 27 -7.23 11.87 2.85
CA LYS A 27 -6.37 11.61 4.01
C LYS A 27 -6.83 10.32 4.67
N TYR A 28 -5.87 9.49 5.06
CA TYR A 28 -6.14 8.25 5.75
C TYR A 28 -5.30 8.13 7.00
N THR A 29 -5.90 7.60 8.05
CA THR A 29 -5.18 7.18 9.25
C THR A 29 -5.60 5.77 9.60
N GLY A 30 -4.66 4.95 10.05
CA GLY A 30 -5.03 3.64 10.55
C GLY A 30 -4.03 3.12 11.55
N GLY A 31 -4.48 2.19 12.38
CA GLY A 31 -3.62 1.52 13.33
C GLY A 31 -4.35 0.42 14.08
N GLY A 32 -3.57 -0.53 14.57
CA GLY A 32 -4.09 -1.68 15.28
C GLY A 32 -3.21 -2.90 15.08
N THR A 33 -3.85 -4.05 15.09
CA THR A 33 -3.18 -5.33 14.87
C THR A 33 -3.88 -6.19 13.84
N LEU A 34 -3.16 -7.14 13.29
CA LEU A 34 -3.67 -8.27 12.52
C LEU A 34 -2.94 -9.54 12.98
N ASN A 35 -3.38 -10.72 12.55
CA ASN A 35 -2.65 -11.95 12.85
C ASN A 35 -1.21 -11.87 12.29
N SER A 36 -0.25 -12.45 13.00
CA SER A 36 1.10 -12.64 12.46
C SER A 36 1.04 -13.54 11.23
N ALA A 37 1.91 -13.29 10.25
CA ALA A 37 2.01 -14.12 9.04
C ALA A 37 2.60 -15.51 9.34
N GLU A 38 3.43 -15.61 10.38
CA GLU A 38 4.31 -16.76 10.59
C GLU A 38 3.93 -17.60 11.82
N CYS A 39 3.22 -17.04 12.80
CA CYS A 39 2.86 -17.78 14.01
C CYS A 39 1.40 -17.56 14.44
N ASP A 40 0.63 -18.66 14.49
CA ASP A 40 -0.74 -18.68 14.98
C ASP A 40 -0.85 -18.18 16.43
N GLY A 41 -1.86 -17.34 16.67
CA GLY A 41 -2.12 -16.75 17.99
C GLY A 41 -1.25 -15.53 18.32
N TYR A 42 -0.29 -15.17 17.47
CA TYR A 42 0.48 -13.94 17.58
C TYR A 42 -0.11 -12.84 16.70
N LYS A 43 0.23 -11.59 17.03
CA LYS A 43 -0.26 -10.39 16.34
C LYS A 43 0.89 -9.58 15.76
N ALA A 44 0.70 -9.10 14.55
CA ALA A 44 1.48 -8.02 13.96
C ALA A 44 0.80 -6.68 14.29
N ASN A 45 1.60 -5.65 14.59
CA ASN A 45 1.14 -4.30 14.86
C ASN A 45 1.43 -3.42 13.65
N PHE A 46 0.51 -2.53 13.31
CA PHE A 46 0.74 -1.54 12.28
C PHE A 46 0.18 -0.17 12.68
N GLY A 47 0.68 0.86 12.01
CA GLY A 47 0.13 2.19 12.12
C GLY A 47 0.57 3.05 10.95
N PHE A 48 -0.35 3.84 10.41
CA PHE A 48 -0.05 4.74 9.31
C PHE A 48 -0.84 6.03 9.38
N VAL A 49 -0.24 7.06 8.80
CA VAL A 49 -0.88 8.34 8.49
C VAL A 49 -0.48 8.67 7.07
N PHE A 50 -1.47 8.96 6.25
CA PHE A 50 -1.32 9.35 4.86
C PHE A 50 -2.06 10.66 4.64
N ASP A 51 -1.38 11.64 4.07
CA ASP A 51 -1.96 12.91 3.69
C ASP A 51 -1.80 13.09 2.18
N GLY A 52 -2.92 12.94 1.47
CA GLY A 52 -3.06 13.22 0.05
C GLY A 52 -3.80 14.53 -0.23
N CYS A 53 -4.12 15.32 0.80
CA CYS A 53 -4.83 16.59 0.65
C CYS A 53 -3.90 17.64 0.03
N GLY A 54 -4.26 18.13 -1.16
CA GLY A 54 -3.44 19.09 -1.91
C GLY A 54 -2.46 18.46 -2.89
N CYS A 55 -2.55 17.15 -3.16
CA CYS A 55 -1.78 16.53 -4.23
C CYS A 55 -2.36 16.91 -5.59
N GLU A 56 -1.66 17.75 -6.37
CA GLU A 56 -1.96 17.92 -7.80
C GLU A 56 -1.45 16.71 -8.61
N SER A 57 -0.57 15.90 -8.00
CA SER A 57 -0.10 14.62 -8.53
C SER A 57 0.26 13.64 -7.40
N ILE A 58 0.23 12.35 -7.72
CA ILE A 58 0.60 11.24 -6.82
C ILE A 58 2.01 11.39 -6.20
N ALA A 59 2.92 12.15 -6.84
CA ALA A 59 4.29 12.36 -6.36
C ALA A 59 4.41 13.27 -5.13
N GLU A 60 3.34 14.01 -4.81
CA GLU A 60 3.28 14.93 -3.66
C GLU A 60 2.71 14.26 -2.42
N ALA A 61 2.14 13.06 -2.56
CA ALA A 61 1.56 12.32 -1.46
C ALA A 61 2.64 11.94 -0.44
N ARG A 62 2.39 12.22 0.84
CA ARG A 62 3.33 11.93 1.93
C ARG A 62 2.62 11.25 3.06
N GLY A 63 3.30 10.27 3.64
CA GLY A 63 2.80 9.59 4.82
C GLY A 63 3.89 8.82 5.53
N LYS A 64 3.49 8.20 6.64
CA LYS A 64 4.35 7.31 7.42
C LYS A 64 3.64 6.00 7.61
N PHE A 65 4.41 4.92 7.53
CA PHE A 65 3.94 3.57 7.79
C PHE A 65 4.89 2.89 8.77
N ASN A 66 4.32 2.25 9.78
CA ASN A 66 5.03 1.43 10.75
C ASN A 66 4.41 0.05 10.79
N TYR A 67 5.26 -0.96 10.88
CA TYR A 67 4.83 -2.34 10.95
C TYR A 67 5.79 -3.18 11.76
N ILE A 68 5.25 -4.00 12.66
CA ILE A 68 6.02 -4.90 13.51
C ILE A 68 5.30 -6.24 13.61
N ASP A 69 5.88 -7.27 13.00
CA ASP A 69 5.56 -8.67 13.29
C ASP A 69 6.74 -9.29 14.05
N MET A 70 6.63 -9.35 15.37
CA MET A 70 7.68 -9.90 16.24
C MET A 70 7.82 -11.42 16.13
N ALA A 71 6.76 -12.10 15.69
CA ALA A 71 6.73 -13.54 15.57
C ALA A 71 7.34 -14.00 14.23
N ALA A 72 7.37 -13.13 13.23
CA ALA A 72 8.01 -13.40 11.95
C ALA A 72 9.53 -13.38 12.04
N TRP A 73 10.15 -14.51 11.67
CA TRP A 73 11.60 -14.67 11.49
C TRP A 73 12.46 -14.26 12.69
N ASP A 74 13.79 -14.32 12.56
CA ASP A 74 14.69 -14.01 13.67
C ASP A 74 14.73 -12.50 13.98
N GLY A 75 14.11 -12.12 15.10
CA GLY A 75 14.10 -10.75 15.62
C GLY A 75 12.93 -9.89 15.13
N GLY A 76 12.03 -10.45 14.32
CA GLY A 76 10.82 -9.78 13.82
C GLY A 76 11.03 -9.06 12.48
N VAL A 77 9.95 -8.96 11.71
CA VAL A 77 9.83 -7.97 10.63
C VAL A 77 9.46 -6.63 11.26
N LYS A 78 10.32 -5.62 11.12
CA LYS A 78 10.15 -4.31 11.77
C LYS A 78 10.44 -3.17 10.80
N MET A 79 9.39 -2.60 10.24
CA MET A 79 9.46 -1.54 9.24
C MET A 79 9.10 -0.19 9.88
N ASN A 80 9.93 0.82 9.63
CA ASN A 80 9.61 2.23 9.81
C ASN A 80 9.84 2.89 8.45
N GLY A 81 8.79 3.36 7.80
CA GLY A 81 8.85 3.80 6.42
C GLY A 81 8.02 5.03 6.10
N GLU A 82 8.31 5.59 4.94
CA GLU A 82 7.63 6.73 4.35
C GLU A 82 6.77 6.24 3.19
N ILE A 83 5.52 6.69 3.17
CA ILE A 83 4.63 6.53 2.02
C ILE A 83 5.00 7.62 1.03
N TYR A 84 5.38 7.24 -0.19
CA TYR A 84 5.90 8.18 -1.20
C TYR A 84 5.15 8.12 -2.54
N ASP A 85 4.27 7.14 -2.73
CA ASP A 85 3.43 7.03 -3.91
C ASP A 85 2.11 6.33 -3.56
N ILE A 86 1.04 6.71 -4.25
CA ILE A 86 -0.30 6.12 -4.08
C ILE A 86 -0.86 5.71 -5.44
N LEU A 87 -1.40 4.50 -5.47
CA LEU A 87 -2.09 3.92 -6.61
C LEU A 87 -3.59 3.84 -6.29
N PRO A 88 -4.45 3.71 -7.32
CA PRO A 88 -5.88 3.46 -7.13
C PRO A 88 -6.15 2.29 -6.18
N ASN A 89 -7.33 2.32 -5.53
CA ASN A 89 -7.77 1.31 -4.56
C ASN A 89 -6.93 1.25 -3.27
N ASN A 90 -6.48 2.42 -2.77
CA ASN A 90 -5.79 2.55 -1.48
C ASN A 90 -4.50 1.71 -1.37
N VAL A 91 -3.79 1.60 -2.47
CA VAL A 91 -2.51 0.91 -2.55
C VAL A 91 -1.41 1.96 -2.45
N VAL A 92 -0.49 1.82 -1.50
CA VAL A 92 0.62 2.75 -1.29
C VAL A 92 1.97 2.07 -1.37
N TRP A 93 2.95 2.79 -1.92
CA TRP A 93 4.36 2.38 -1.88
C TRP A 93 5.03 2.94 -0.63
N VAL A 94 5.73 2.06 0.08
CA VAL A 94 6.43 2.38 1.33
C VAL A 94 7.91 2.09 1.17
N ALA A 95 8.71 3.15 1.16
CA ALA A 95 10.16 3.03 1.36
C ALA A 95 10.41 2.88 2.86
N TYR A 96 11.00 1.77 3.30
CA TYR A 96 11.17 1.49 4.72
C TYR A 96 12.64 1.31 5.12
N ARG A 97 12.92 1.60 6.39
CA ARG A 97 14.13 1.17 7.10
C ARG A 97 13.76 0.05 8.08
N SER A 98 14.54 -1.03 8.07
CA SER A 98 14.44 -2.05 9.09
C SER A 98 14.97 -1.54 10.42
N THR A 99 14.17 -1.69 11.48
CA THR A 99 14.61 -1.43 12.87
C THR A 99 15.01 -2.71 13.62
N ASN A 100 14.99 -3.88 12.98
CA ASN A 100 15.53 -5.11 13.54
C ASN A 100 17.07 -5.09 13.47
N PRO A 101 17.80 -5.13 14.61
CA PRO A 101 19.26 -5.09 14.61
C PRO A 101 19.90 -6.33 13.95
N ARG A 102 19.15 -7.43 13.78
CA ARG A 102 19.60 -8.68 13.13
C ARG A 102 19.40 -8.69 11.62
N ALA A 103 18.51 -7.85 11.11
CA ALA A 103 18.16 -7.76 9.69
C ALA A 103 18.14 -6.29 9.25
N ARG A 104 19.31 -5.62 9.31
CA ARG A 104 19.43 -4.20 8.98
C ARG A 104 19.37 -3.99 7.46
N GLY A 105 18.76 -2.88 7.05
CA GLY A 105 18.68 -2.49 5.66
C GLY A 105 17.57 -1.49 5.41
N GLU A 106 17.50 -1.03 4.18
CA GLU A 106 16.36 -0.32 3.61
C GLU A 106 15.69 -1.23 2.59
N GLY A 107 14.44 -0.96 2.27
CA GLY A 107 13.70 -1.76 1.32
C GLY A 107 12.41 -1.10 0.88
N LEU A 108 11.65 -1.85 0.09
CA LEU A 108 10.42 -1.40 -0.52
C LEU A 108 9.28 -2.35 -0.20
N ALA A 109 8.11 -1.80 0.13
CA ALA A 109 6.90 -2.56 0.35
C ALA A 109 5.70 -1.91 -0.36
N ILE A 110 4.73 -2.74 -0.72
CA ILE A 110 3.39 -2.31 -1.08
C ILE A 110 2.47 -2.57 0.12
N VAL A 111 1.66 -1.58 0.45
CA VAL A 111 0.64 -1.70 1.49
C VAL A 111 -0.71 -1.35 0.89
N THR A 112 -1.70 -2.22 1.09
CA THR A 112 -3.09 -1.93 0.72
C THR A 112 -3.92 -1.83 1.99
N PHE A 113 -4.75 -0.80 2.11
CA PHE A 113 -5.67 -0.64 3.23
C PHE A 113 -7.11 -0.46 2.73
N THR A 114 -8.04 -1.12 3.38
CA THR A 114 -9.48 -0.98 3.11
C THR A 114 -10.19 -0.61 4.39
N ASP A 115 -10.93 0.49 4.36
CA ASP A 115 -11.90 0.85 5.38
C ASP A 115 -13.18 0.03 5.15
N LEU A 116 -13.58 -0.77 6.13
CA LEU A 116 -14.79 -1.61 6.08
C LEU A 116 -15.96 -1.02 6.89
N GLY A 117 -15.78 0.19 7.44
CA GLY A 117 -16.79 0.93 8.18
C GLY A 117 -16.69 0.78 9.72
N GLU A 118 -17.59 1.49 10.40
CA GLU A 118 -17.61 1.60 11.86
C GLU A 118 -18.61 0.62 12.51
N GLY A 119 -18.44 0.31 13.81
CA GLY A 119 -19.42 -0.46 14.61
C GLY A 119 -18.81 -1.56 15.46
N ASN A 120 -19.48 -2.71 15.56
CA ASN A 120 -18.97 -3.92 16.25
C ASN A 120 -18.53 -5.02 15.24
N GLY A 121 -18.44 -4.70 13.96
CA GLY A 121 -18.13 -5.61 12.86
C GLY A 121 -16.65 -5.60 12.44
N GLU A 122 -16.37 -6.00 11.22
CA GLU A 122 -15.03 -5.84 10.63
C GLU A 122 -14.80 -4.36 10.29
N HIS A 123 -13.66 -3.81 10.71
CA HIS A 123 -13.37 -2.36 10.61
C HIS A 123 -12.33 -2.02 9.56
N GLY A 124 -11.57 -3.02 9.11
CA GLY A 124 -10.63 -2.80 8.04
C GLY A 124 -9.88 -4.05 7.65
N TYR A 125 -9.24 -3.96 6.50
CA TYR A 125 -8.37 -4.99 5.96
C TYR A 125 -7.04 -4.36 5.58
N LEU A 126 -5.95 -5.05 5.92
CA LEU A 126 -4.59 -4.63 5.57
C LEU A 126 -3.92 -5.75 4.77
N THR A 127 -3.15 -5.37 3.76
CA THR A 127 -2.17 -6.24 3.09
C THR A 127 -0.83 -5.53 3.10
N VAL A 128 0.23 -6.28 3.40
CA VAL A 128 1.63 -5.85 3.38
C VAL A 128 2.41 -6.85 2.57
N GLU A 129 3.06 -6.40 1.51
CA GLU A 129 3.93 -7.20 0.65
C GLU A 129 5.30 -6.51 0.56
N VAL A 130 6.37 -7.21 0.91
CA VAL A 130 7.72 -6.67 0.84
C VAL A 130 8.42 -7.13 -0.43
N LEU A 131 8.74 -6.15 -1.28
CA LEU A 131 9.29 -6.36 -2.62
C LEU A 131 10.82 -6.35 -2.67
N ASP A 132 11.46 -5.66 -1.71
CA ASP A 132 12.91 -5.52 -1.67
C ASP A 132 13.40 -5.26 -0.24
N GLY A 133 14.69 -5.47 -0.02
CA GLY A 133 15.39 -5.21 1.22
C GLY A 133 15.48 -6.42 2.15
N PRO A 134 15.76 -6.20 3.45
CA PRO A 134 16.06 -7.28 4.38
C PRO A 134 14.89 -8.23 4.67
N TYR A 135 13.68 -7.85 4.23
CA TYR A 135 12.47 -8.64 4.41
C TYR A 135 11.81 -9.04 3.09
N GLU A 136 12.53 -9.00 1.96
CA GLU A 136 12.03 -9.42 0.64
C GLU A 136 11.29 -10.77 0.72
N GLY A 137 10.09 -10.82 0.14
CA GLY A 137 9.22 -12.00 0.16
C GLY A 137 8.35 -12.14 1.41
N TYR A 138 8.42 -11.20 2.37
CA TYR A 138 7.46 -11.15 3.46
C TYR A 138 6.08 -10.71 2.95
N GLU A 139 5.05 -11.46 3.32
CA GLU A 139 3.66 -11.14 3.04
C GLU A 139 2.83 -11.30 4.32
N ASN A 140 1.96 -10.33 4.61
CA ASN A 140 0.92 -10.48 5.63
C ASN A 140 -0.37 -9.80 5.20
N GLN A 141 -1.50 -10.42 5.49
CA GLN A 141 -2.80 -9.87 5.21
C GLN A 141 -3.84 -10.32 6.24
N GLY A 142 -4.82 -9.47 6.50
CA GLY A 142 -5.92 -9.87 7.36
C GLY A 142 -6.79 -8.71 7.83
N LEU A 143 -7.83 -9.11 8.57
CA LEU A 143 -8.70 -8.20 9.26
C LEU A 143 -7.94 -7.46 10.37
N VAL A 144 -8.24 -6.17 10.47
CA VAL A 144 -7.65 -5.27 11.43
C VAL A 144 -8.47 -5.31 12.73
N GLU A 145 -7.79 -5.65 13.83
CA GLU A 145 -8.23 -5.34 15.19
C GLU A 145 -7.71 -3.95 15.55
N GLY A 146 -8.53 -2.94 15.23
CA GLY A 146 -8.14 -1.52 15.24
C GLY A 146 -9.06 -0.73 14.33
N ASN A 147 -8.56 0.35 13.76
CA ASN A 147 -9.35 1.17 12.85
C ASN A 147 -8.54 1.68 11.66
N ILE A 148 -9.21 1.86 10.53
CA ILE A 148 -8.75 2.58 9.34
C ILE A 148 -9.83 3.61 9.04
N GLN A 149 -9.47 4.88 8.94
CA GLN A 149 -10.42 5.97 8.73
C GLN A 149 -10.01 6.80 7.53
N TYR A 150 -10.98 7.00 6.64
CA TYR A 150 -10.97 8.07 5.66
C TYR A 150 -11.27 9.41 6.32
N HIS A 151 -10.57 10.45 5.89
CA HIS A 151 -10.84 11.83 6.22
C HIS A 151 -10.97 12.61 4.91
N GLU A 152 -12.07 13.34 4.77
CA GLU A 152 -12.21 14.31 3.70
C GLU A 152 -11.11 15.36 3.81
N CYS A 153 -10.62 15.83 2.67
CA CYS A 153 -9.76 16.99 2.65
C CYS A 153 -10.58 18.25 2.88
N ASP A 154 -10.02 19.20 3.62
CA ASP A 154 -10.67 20.48 3.83
C ASP A 154 -10.83 21.20 2.47
N ASP A 155 -12.05 21.65 2.16
CA ASP A 155 -12.32 22.52 1.01
C ASP A 155 -11.76 23.93 1.32
N ASP A 156 -10.58 24.27 0.79
CA ASP A 156 -10.04 25.64 0.83
C ASP A 156 -10.80 26.61 -0.11
#